data_AF-A0A931SGC1-F1
#
_entry.id   AF-A0A931SGC1-F1
#
_cell.length_a   1.000
_cell.length_b   1.000
_cell.length_c   1.000
_cell.angle_alpha   90.00
_cell.angle_beta   90.00
_cell.angle_gamma   90.00
#
_symmetry.space_group_name_H-M   'P 1'
#
loop_
_entity.id
_entity.type
_entity.pdbx_description
1 polymer ?
#
loop_
_entity_poly.entity_id
_entity_poly.type
_entity_poly.pdbx_seq_one_letter_code
_entity_poly.pdbx_strand_id
1 'polypeptide(L)'
;MMRSLPPARQRINRILERLQEAYPDAACTLRFTNPLELLVATILSAQCTDALVNKVTPDVFKKYKTARAYAEADLAALERDLSRVNFYRNKARSIQRACRLLVDRFGGKVPDRMEDLLELPGVARKTANVVLGNAFRVQAGIVVDTHVMRVSQRLGLTSQTDRDKIERDLMALVPRARWTRFGHQMIIHGRTICIARKPKCRECPLGSALCPSYEKA
;
A
#
# COMPACT_ATOMS: atom_id res chain seq x y z
N MET A 1 8.00 -11.47 -36.48
CA MET A 1 7.76 -12.55 -35.50
C MET A 1 7.96 -12.00 -34.10
N MET A 2 6.90 -11.91 -33.28
CA MET A 2 7.01 -11.58 -31.86
C MET A 2 7.74 -12.71 -31.15
N ARG A 3 9.00 -12.51 -30.73
CA ARG A 3 9.68 -13.45 -29.84
C ARG A 3 8.83 -13.62 -28.58
N SER A 4 8.42 -14.85 -28.29
CA SER A 4 7.79 -15.18 -27.01
C SER A 4 8.78 -14.87 -25.89
N LEU A 5 8.36 -14.06 -24.92
CA LEU A 5 9.21 -13.74 -23.78
C LEU A 5 9.36 -14.96 -22.85
N PRO A 6 10.49 -15.11 -22.15
CA PRO A 6 10.64 -16.14 -21.14
C PRO A 6 9.56 -16.06 -20.05
N PRO A 7 9.28 -17.17 -19.33
CA PRO A 7 8.34 -17.17 -18.22
C PRO A 7 8.68 -16.13 -17.15
N ALA A 8 7.66 -15.68 -16.38
CA ALA A 8 7.82 -14.65 -15.35
C ALA A 8 8.97 -14.92 -14.38
N ARG A 9 9.14 -16.18 -13.95
CA ARG A 9 10.21 -16.63 -13.04
C ARG A 9 11.62 -16.36 -13.58
N GLN A 10 11.82 -16.39 -14.89
CA GLN A 10 13.12 -16.10 -15.51
C GLN A 10 13.34 -14.58 -15.74
N ARG A 11 12.26 -13.79 -15.76
CA ARG A 11 12.32 -12.34 -15.96
C ARG A 11 12.36 -11.55 -14.65
N ILE A 12 11.89 -12.13 -13.53
CA ILE A 12 11.61 -11.37 -12.31
C ILE A 12 12.83 -10.64 -11.77
N ASN A 13 14.02 -11.26 -11.73
CA ASN A 13 15.24 -10.61 -11.24
C ASN A 13 15.63 -9.39 -12.08
N ARG A 14 15.52 -9.48 -13.41
CA ARG A 14 15.78 -8.35 -14.31
C ARG A 14 14.74 -7.24 -14.15
N ILE A 15 13.47 -7.58 -13.97
CA ILE A 15 12.42 -6.59 -13.67
C ILE A 15 12.74 -5.86 -12.37
N LEU A 16 13.13 -6.63 -11.35
CA LEU A 16 13.50 -6.19 -10.02
C LEU A 16 14.72 -5.26 -10.00
N GLU A 17 15.69 -5.48 -10.88
CA GLU A 17 16.86 -4.61 -11.11
C GLU A 17 16.44 -3.30 -11.80
N ARG A 18 15.69 -3.39 -12.91
CA ARG A 18 15.23 -2.21 -13.66
C ARG A 18 14.32 -1.30 -12.83
N LEU A 19 13.46 -1.87 -12.00
CA LEU A 19 12.63 -1.10 -11.07
C LEU A 19 13.48 -0.44 -9.97
N GLN A 20 14.57 -1.07 -9.56
CA GLN A 20 15.50 -0.50 -8.58
C GLN A 20 16.27 0.70 -9.13
N GLU A 21 16.72 0.61 -10.38
CA GLU A 21 17.37 1.71 -11.09
C GLU A 21 16.41 2.87 -11.35
N ALA A 22 15.19 2.58 -11.82
CA ALA A 22 14.22 3.60 -12.18
C ALA A 22 13.58 4.30 -10.96
N TYR A 23 13.44 3.58 -9.85
CA TYR A 23 12.75 4.05 -8.65
C TYR A 23 13.55 3.68 -7.38
N PRO A 24 14.75 4.24 -7.20
CA PRO A 24 15.59 3.94 -6.04
C PRO A 24 14.90 4.40 -4.75
N ASP A 25 14.22 5.54 -4.77
CA ASP A 25 13.61 6.14 -3.56
C ASP A 25 12.15 5.76 -3.35
N ALA A 26 11.69 4.67 -3.99
CA ALA A 26 10.31 4.20 -3.86
C ALA A 26 9.97 3.80 -2.42
N ALA A 27 9.15 4.63 -1.78
CA ALA A 27 8.73 4.48 -0.38
C ALA A 27 7.24 4.76 -0.21
N CYS A 28 6.73 4.55 1.00
CA CYS A 28 5.38 4.96 1.37
C CYS A 28 5.22 6.46 1.21
N THR A 29 4.14 6.87 0.55
CA THR A 29 3.80 8.28 0.30
C THR A 29 3.03 8.92 1.45
N LEU A 30 2.46 8.13 2.35
CA LEU A 30 1.81 8.63 3.57
C LEU A 30 2.89 9.12 4.54
N ARG A 31 2.70 10.31 5.11
CA ARG A 31 3.61 10.90 6.09
C ARG A 31 3.23 10.42 7.50
N PHE A 32 4.21 9.85 8.19
CA PHE A 32 4.07 9.35 9.56
C PHE A 32 5.45 9.33 10.24
N THR A 33 5.45 9.33 11.57
CA THR A 33 6.65 9.25 12.41
C THR A 33 6.67 7.99 13.27
N ASN A 34 5.54 7.32 13.42
CA ASN A 34 5.39 6.13 14.25
C ASN A 34 4.28 5.19 13.71
N PRO A 35 4.18 3.93 14.20
CA PRO A 35 3.20 2.97 13.72
C PRO A 35 1.73 3.39 13.88
N LEU A 36 1.39 4.13 14.95
CA LEU A 36 0.02 4.60 15.19
C LEU A 36 -0.40 5.62 14.13
N GLU A 37 0.48 6.59 13.83
CA GLU A 37 0.25 7.55 12.76
C GLU A 37 0.06 6.86 11.40
N LEU A 38 0.88 5.86 11.07
CA LEU A 38 0.73 5.12 9.83
C LEU A 38 -0.60 4.34 9.78
N LEU A 39 -0.99 3.71 10.89
CA LEU A 39 -2.27 3.00 10.99
C LEU A 39 -3.44 3.94 10.69
N VAL A 40 -3.47 5.10 11.37
CA VAL A 40 -4.51 6.13 11.17
C VAL A 40 -4.48 6.66 9.74
N ALA A 41 -3.31 7.04 9.21
CA ALA A 41 -3.15 7.52 7.84
C ALA A 41 -3.64 6.50 6.80
N THR A 42 -3.39 5.21 7.03
CA THR A 42 -3.80 4.14 6.10
C THR A 42 -5.31 3.89 6.15
N ILE A 43 -5.95 3.98 7.31
CA ILE A 43 -7.43 3.95 7.40
C ILE A 43 -8.03 5.16 6.65
N LEU A 44 -7.41 6.34 6.78
CA LEU A 44 -7.84 7.56 6.09
C LEU A 44 -7.64 7.49 4.57
N SER A 45 -6.60 6.80 4.10
CA SER A 45 -6.28 6.69 2.66
C SER A 45 -7.22 5.77 1.88
N ALA A 46 -8.03 4.95 2.55
CA ALA A 46 -9.05 4.15 1.89
C ALA A 46 -9.99 5.04 1.04
N GLN A 47 -9.94 4.89 -0.28
CA GLN A 47 -10.69 5.72 -1.24
C GLN A 47 -10.44 7.24 -1.08
N CYS A 48 -9.21 7.60 -0.72
CA CYS A 48 -8.74 8.96 -0.57
C CYS A 48 -7.33 9.06 -1.16
N THR A 49 -6.91 10.24 -1.62
CA THR A 49 -5.55 10.43 -2.13
C THR A 49 -4.59 10.65 -0.96
N ASP A 50 -3.38 10.08 -1.05
CA ASP A 50 -2.34 10.30 -0.04
C ASP A 50 -2.03 11.79 0.14
N ALA A 51 -2.13 12.58 -0.94
CA ALA A 51 -1.94 14.04 -0.90
C ALA A 51 -2.97 14.74 0.00
N LEU A 52 -4.25 14.31 -0.02
CA LEU A 52 -5.27 14.86 0.86
C LEU A 52 -5.07 14.37 2.30
N VAL A 53 -4.75 13.09 2.50
CA VAL A 53 -4.45 12.55 3.84
C VAL A 53 -3.29 13.33 4.46
N ASN A 54 -2.18 13.51 3.74
CA ASN A 54 -1.00 14.24 4.20
C ASN A 54 -1.24 15.74 4.48
N LYS A 55 -2.32 16.33 3.95
CA LYS A 55 -2.73 17.70 4.29
C LYS A 55 -3.53 17.77 5.59
N VAL A 56 -4.23 16.69 5.95
CA VAL A 56 -5.12 16.63 7.11
C VAL A 56 -4.40 16.08 8.34
N THR A 57 -3.57 15.06 8.17
CA THR A 57 -2.95 14.35 9.29
C THR A 57 -2.01 15.18 10.18
N PRO A 58 -1.30 16.24 9.73
CA PRO A 58 -0.43 17.01 10.62
C PRO A 58 -1.17 17.58 11.84
N ASP A 59 -2.36 18.16 11.63
CA ASP A 59 -3.18 18.73 12.71
C ASP A 59 -3.79 17.63 13.59
N VAL A 60 -4.25 16.55 12.96
CA VAL A 60 -4.82 15.38 13.66
C VAL A 60 -3.76 14.74 14.56
N PHE A 61 -2.53 14.53 14.07
CA PHE A 61 -1.45 13.89 14.82
C PHE A 61 -0.92 14.78 15.94
N LYS A 62 -0.94 16.10 15.75
CA LYS A 62 -0.61 17.06 16.83
C LYS A 62 -1.63 16.99 17.97
N LYS A 63 -2.93 16.85 17.65
CA LYS A 63 -4.03 16.80 18.61
C LYS A 63 -4.15 15.45 19.31
N TYR A 64 -4.03 14.35 18.56
CA TYR A 64 -4.20 12.99 19.05
C TYR A 64 -2.88 12.20 18.92
N LYS A 65 -2.07 12.27 19.98
CA LYS A 65 -0.69 11.72 19.98
C LYS A 65 -0.60 10.24 20.37
N THR A 66 -1.63 9.70 21.01
CA THR A 66 -1.63 8.33 21.56
C THR A 66 -2.92 7.61 21.18
N ALA A 67 -2.91 6.27 21.19
CA ALA A 67 -4.12 5.48 20.97
C ALA A 67 -5.21 5.85 21.98
N ARG A 68 -4.84 6.09 23.24
CA ARG A 68 -5.75 6.58 24.28
C ARG A 68 -6.43 7.90 23.90
N ALA A 69 -5.67 8.86 23.37
CA ALA A 69 -6.23 10.15 22.94
C ALA A 69 -7.29 10.00 21.83
N TYR A 70 -7.11 9.07 20.88
CA TYR A 70 -8.13 8.76 19.88
C TYR A 70 -9.32 8.00 20.48
N ALA A 71 -9.06 7.04 21.37
CA ALA A 71 -10.06 6.17 21.98
C ALA A 71 -11.07 6.96 22.83
N GLU A 72 -10.58 7.97 23.56
CA GLU A 72 -11.32 8.83 24.49
C GLU A 72 -11.82 10.14 23.84
N ALA A 73 -11.45 10.42 22.58
CA ALA A 73 -11.89 11.61 21.87
C ALA A 73 -13.43 11.70 21.78
N ASP A 74 -13.98 12.91 21.89
CA ASP A 74 -15.35 13.15 21.46
C ASP A 74 -15.49 12.81 19.96
N LEU A 75 -16.43 11.94 19.63
CA LEU A 75 -16.58 11.44 18.26
C LEU A 75 -16.95 12.58 17.31
N ALA A 76 -17.80 13.52 17.73
CA ALA A 76 -18.20 14.65 16.90
C ALA A 76 -17.04 15.62 16.64
N ALA A 77 -16.15 15.83 17.61
CA ALA A 77 -14.90 16.56 17.43
C ALA A 77 -13.96 15.85 16.44
N LEU A 78 -13.72 14.56 16.60
CA LEU A 78 -12.87 13.78 15.69
C LEU A 78 -13.43 13.77 14.26
N GLU A 79 -14.75 13.65 14.11
CA GLU A 79 -15.42 13.76 12.81
C GLU A 79 -15.21 15.14 12.16
N ARG A 80 -15.28 16.24 12.94
CA ARG A 80 -15.00 17.59 12.43
C ARG A 80 -13.55 17.73 11.99
N ASP A 81 -12.59 17.25 12.77
CA ASP A 81 -11.16 17.29 12.45
C ASP A 81 -10.84 16.53 11.14
N LEU A 82 -11.60 15.45 10.86
CA LEU A 82 -11.44 14.60 9.68
C LEU A 82 -12.36 14.98 8.50
N SER A 83 -13.19 16.00 8.64
CA SER A 83 -14.29 16.33 7.70
C SER A 83 -13.87 16.53 6.24
N ARG A 84 -12.59 16.87 6.00
CA ARG A 84 -12.01 17.04 4.65
C ARG A 84 -11.75 15.72 3.93
N VAL A 85 -11.78 14.58 4.63
CA VAL A 85 -11.52 13.25 4.08
C VAL A 85 -12.84 12.59 3.64
N ASN A 86 -12.82 11.90 2.51
CA ASN A 86 -13.98 11.13 2.04
C ASN A 86 -14.39 10.07 3.07
N PHE A 87 -15.69 9.91 3.30
CA PHE A 87 -16.27 8.96 4.26
C PHE A 87 -15.76 9.14 5.71
N TYR A 88 -15.40 10.37 6.10
CA TYR A 88 -14.77 10.67 7.39
C TYR A 88 -15.54 10.14 8.61
N ARG A 89 -16.88 10.16 8.61
CA ARG A 89 -17.67 9.65 9.74
C ARG A 89 -17.41 8.17 10.04
N ASN A 90 -17.41 7.35 8.98
CA ASN A 90 -17.11 5.92 9.11
C ASN A 90 -15.64 5.71 9.50
N LYS A 91 -14.72 6.50 8.93
CA LYS A 91 -13.30 6.42 9.25
C LYS A 91 -13.00 6.84 10.69
N ALA A 92 -13.61 7.91 11.19
CA ALA A 92 -13.49 8.36 12.58
C ALA A 92 -13.94 7.27 13.55
N ARG A 93 -15.10 6.66 13.31
CA ARG A 93 -15.57 5.51 14.10
C ARG A 93 -14.62 4.31 14.04
N SER A 94 -14.06 3.99 12.89
CA SER A 94 -13.09 2.90 12.77
C SER A 94 -11.80 3.21 13.52
N ILE A 95 -11.24 4.42 13.37
CA ILE A 95 -10.04 4.87 14.08
C ILE A 95 -10.24 4.81 15.59
N GLN A 96 -11.35 5.37 16.11
CA GLN A 96 -11.64 5.36 17.53
C GLN A 96 -11.79 3.94 18.07
N ARG A 97 -12.52 3.06 17.37
CA ARG A 97 -12.70 1.66 17.80
C ARG A 97 -11.40 0.86 17.72
N ALA A 98 -10.59 1.05 16.69
CA ALA A 98 -9.26 0.45 16.59
C ALA A 98 -8.39 0.90 17.76
N CYS A 99 -8.37 2.20 18.07
CA CYS A 99 -7.56 2.72 19.17
C CYS A 99 -8.06 2.27 20.56
N ARG A 100 -9.37 2.08 20.76
CA ARG A 100 -9.91 1.44 21.96
C ARG A 100 -9.37 0.02 22.12
N LEU A 101 -9.45 -0.79 21.05
CA LEU A 101 -8.91 -2.15 21.07
C LEU A 101 -7.40 -2.18 21.34
N LEU A 102 -6.64 -1.22 20.78
CA LEU A 102 -5.21 -1.07 21.09
C LEU A 102 -4.98 -0.81 22.58
N VAL A 103 -5.74 0.08 23.20
CA VAL A 103 -5.62 0.37 24.63
C VAL A 103 -5.97 -0.87 25.46
N ASP A 104 -7.08 -1.53 25.15
CA ASP A 104 -7.63 -2.61 25.96
C ASP A 104 -6.80 -3.90 25.87
N ARG A 105 -6.29 -4.24 24.68
CA ARG A 105 -5.59 -5.53 24.44
C ARG A 105 -4.09 -5.42 24.22
N PHE A 106 -3.61 -4.27 23.75
CA PHE A 106 -2.22 -4.11 23.29
C PHE A 106 -1.48 -2.98 24.04
N GLY A 107 -2.01 -2.52 25.18
CA GLY A 107 -1.39 -1.48 26.00
C GLY A 107 -1.20 -0.14 25.28
N GLY A 108 -2.05 0.13 24.28
CA GLY A 108 -2.01 1.34 23.44
C GLY A 108 -0.98 1.31 22.31
N LYS A 109 -0.31 0.17 22.06
CA LYS A 109 0.69 0.01 20.99
C LYS A 109 0.09 -0.73 19.80
N VAL A 110 0.44 -0.31 18.58
CA VAL A 110 0.09 -1.05 17.36
C VAL A 110 0.86 -2.37 17.33
N PRO A 111 0.21 -3.53 17.16
CA PRO A 111 0.89 -4.82 17.09
C PRO A 111 1.64 -4.99 15.76
N ASP A 112 2.69 -5.81 15.78
CA ASP A 112 3.58 -6.10 14.65
C ASP A 112 3.33 -7.48 14.01
N ARG A 113 2.16 -8.06 14.27
CA ARG A 113 1.70 -9.33 13.69
C ARG A 113 0.46 -9.14 12.83
N MET A 114 0.38 -9.92 11.76
CA MET A 114 -0.75 -9.86 10.82
C MET A 114 -2.07 -10.21 11.51
N GLU A 115 -2.07 -11.29 12.30
CA GLU A 115 -3.28 -11.80 12.94
C GLU A 115 -3.89 -10.75 13.88
N ASP A 116 -3.05 -10.11 14.69
CA ASP A 116 -3.46 -9.07 15.64
C ASP A 116 -3.94 -7.80 14.93
N LEU A 117 -3.27 -7.38 13.85
CA LEU A 117 -3.68 -6.22 13.06
C LEU A 117 -5.05 -6.43 12.40
N LEU A 118 -5.37 -7.65 11.97
CA LEU A 118 -6.64 -7.97 11.33
C LEU A 118 -7.83 -7.95 12.30
N GLU A 119 -7.59 -7.99 13.60
CA GLU A 119 -8.65 -7.80 14.61
C GLU A 119 -9.10 -6.32 14.71
N LEU A 120 -8.25 -5.37 14.27
CA LEU A 120 -8.53 -3.94 14.41
C LEU A 120 -9.62 -3.48 13.44
N PRO A 121 -10.70 -2.82 13.94
CA PRO A 121 -11.74 -2.27 13.08
C PRO A 121 -11.22 -1.34 11.99
N GLY A 122 -11.57 -1.63 10.73
CA GLY A 122 -11.12 -0.85 9.57
C GLY A 122 -9.74 -1.25 9.03
N VAL A 123 -9.11 -2.27 9.61
CA VAL A 123 -7.86 -2.86 9.10
C VAL A 123 -8.19 -4.15 8.36
N ALA A 124 -7.99 -4.12 7.04
CA ALA A 124 -7.98 -5.31 6.21
C ALA A 124 -6.53 -5.74 5.92
N ARG A 125 -6.34 -6.91 5.30
CA ARG A 125 -5.02 -7.46 4.94
C ARG A 125 -4.12 -6.46 4.22
N LYS A 126 -4.68 -5.68 3.29
CA LYS A 126 -3.95 -4.60 2.60
C LYS A 126 -3.40 -3.56 3.59
N THR A 127 -4.24 -3.06 4.50
CA THR A 127 -3.86 -2.09 5.53
C THR A 127 -2.79 -2.67 6.45
N ALA A 128 -2.96 -3.91 6.90
CA ALA A 128 -1.98 -4.60 7.73
C ALA A 128 -0.62 -4.74 7.02
N ASN A 129 -0.61 -5.14 5.74
CA ASN A 129 0.62 -5.19 4.93
C ASN A 129 1.32 -3.83 4.82
N VAL A 130 0.57 -2.72 4.65
CA VAL A 130 1.16 -1.37 4.64
C VAL A 130 1.84 -1.08 5.97
N VAL A 131 1.16 -1.33 7.10
CA VAL A 131 1.68 -1.05 8.45
C VAL A 131 2.92 -1.89 8.73
N LEU A 132 2.84 -3.22 8.53
CA LEU A 132 3.96 -4.14 8.79
C LEU A 132 5.19 -3.81 7.95
N GLY A 133 5.01 -3.60 6.64
CA GLY A 133 6.12 -3.34 5.74
C GLY A 133 6.81 -1.99 5.98
N ASN A 134 6.06 -0.96 6.35
CA ASN A 134 6.57 0.41 6.42
C ASN A 134 6.97 0.85 7.83
N ALA A 135 6.16 0.52 8.85
CA ALA A 135 6.47 0.91 10.22
C ALA A 135 7.37 -0.11 10.93
N PHE A 136 7.18 -1.41 10.67
CA PHE A 136 7.90 -2.47 11.37
C PHE A 136 8.98 -3.17 10.53
N ARG A 137 9.06 -2.85 9.22
CA ARG A 137 9.97 -3.53 8.26
C ARG A 137 9.72 -5.05 8.16
N VAL A 138 8.53 -5.50 8.52
CA VAL A 138 8.12 -6.90 8.47
C VAL A 138 7.53 -7.21 7.09
N GLN A 139 8.18 -8.11 6.36
CA GLN A 139 7.73 -8.56 5.04
C GLN A 139 6.64 -9.64 5.19
N ALA A 140 5.40 -9.18 5.38
CA ALA A 140 4.21 -10.04 5.53
C ALA A 140 3.49 -10.32 4.20
N GLY A 141 3.56 -9.38 3.25
CA GLY A 141 2.89 -9.50 1.97
C GLY A 141 3.19 -8.33 1.03
N ILE A 142 2.73 -8.46 -0.22
CA ILE A 142 2.85 -7.40 -1.23
C ILE A 142 1.52 -6.65 -1.31
N VAL A 143 1.55 -5.34 -1.13
CA VAL A 143 0.35 -4.49 -1.23
C VAL A 143 -0.12 -4.46 -2.68
N VAL A 144 -1.26 -5.10 -2.97
CA VAL A 144 -1.88 -5.10 -4.30
C VAL A 144 -3.00 -4.06 -4.37
N ASP A 145 -2.75 -2.94 -5.02
CA ASP A 145 -3.77 -1.97 -5.40
C ASP A 145 -4.10 -2.06 -6.90
N THR A 146 -4.85 -1.09 -7.42
CA THR A 146 -5.23 -1.06 -8.84
C THR A 146 -4.04 -0.86 -9.79
N HIS A 147 -2.97 -0.20 -9.33
CA HIS A 147 -1.74 -0.04 -10.09
C HIS A 147 -0.97 -1.36 -10.12
N VAL A 148 -0.70 -1.95 -8.96
CA VAL A 148 0.03 -3.23 -8.85
C VAL A 148 -0.70 -4.33 -9.61
N MET A 149 -2.02 -4.43 -9.46
CA MET A 149 -2.86 -5.38 -10.20
C MET A 149 -2.67 -5.24 -11.72
N ARG A 150 -2.89 -4.04 -12.27
CA ARG A 150 -2.79 -3.79 -13.71
C ARG A 150 -1.38 -4.03 -14.25
N VAL A 151 -0.35 -3.53 -13.55
CA VAL A 151 1.05 -3.66 -13.98
C VAL A 151 1.47 -5.13 -13.94
N SER A 152 1.09 -5.88 -12.89
CA SER A 152 1.41 -7.30 -12.79
C SER A 152 0.79 -8.12 -13.91
N GLN A 153 -0.45 -7.83 -14.29
CA GLN A 153 -1.14 -8.46 -15.42
C GLN A 153 -0.46 -8.12 -16.76
N ARG A 154 -0.17 -6.84 -17.03
CA ARG A 154 0.54 -6.40 -18.26
C ARG A 154 1.96 -6.95 -18.37
N LEU A 155 2.65 -7.17 -17.24
CA LEU A 155 3.96 -7.81 -17.21
C LEU A 155 3.89 -9.34 -17.33
N GLY A 156 2.68 -9.92 -17.33
CA GLY A 156 2.47 -11.36 -17.33
C GLY A 156 3.06 -12.03 -16.10
N LEU A 157 3.00 -11.38 -14.94
CA LEU A 157 3.43 -11.95 -13.65
C LEU A 157 2.32 -12.79 -12.99
N THR A 158 1.07 -12.58 -13.43
CA THR A 158 -0.12 -13.27 -12.94
C THR A 158 -1.20 -13.21 -14.02
N SER A 159 -2.06 -14.22 -14.06
CA SER A 159 -3.31 -14.24 -14.84
C SER A 159 -4.54 -13.98 -13.96
N GLN A 160 -4.36 -13.78 -12.65
CA GLN A 160 -5.43 -13.60 -11.68
C GLN A 160 -6.00 -12.18 -11.75
N THR A 161 -7.26 -12.04 -11.36
CA THR A 161 -7.96 -10.75 -11.23
C THR A 161 -8.31 -10.39 -9.78
N ASP A 162 -8.31 -11.39 -8.90
CA ASP A 162 -8.50 -11.20 -7.46
C ASP A 162 -7.20 -10.75 -6.78
N ARG A 163 -7.28 -9.76 -5.89
CA ARG A 163 -6.10 -9.12 -5.28
C ARG A 163 -5.31 -10.08 -4.40
N ASP A 164 -5.98 -10.94 -3.65
CA ASP A 164 -5.34 -11.86 -2.72
C ASP A 164 -4.67 -13.02 -3.48
N LYS A 165 -5.24 -13.44 -4.61
CA LYS A 165 -4.57 -14.37 -5.54
C LYS A 165 -3.35 -13.73 -6.21
N ILE A 166 -3.46 -12.47 -6.66
CA ILE A 166 -2.32 -11.74 -7.24
C ILE A 166 -1.19 -11.57 -6.22
N GLU A 167 -1.51 -11.22 -4.97
CA GLU A 167 -0.51 -11.11 -3.89
C GLU A 167 0.28 -12.40 -3.74
N ARG A 168 -0.40 -13.56 -3.71
CA ARG A 168 0.22 -14.88 -3.59
C ARG A 168 1.13 -15.21 -4.78
N ASP A 169 0.68 -14.94 -6.01
CA ASP A 169 1.51 -15.15 -7.21
C ASP A 169 2.79 -14.30 -7.15
N LEU A 170 2.66 -13.03 -6.77
CA LEU A 170 3.80 -12.13 -6.65
C LEU A 170 4.76 -12.54 -5.53
N MET A 171 4.24 -12.99 -4.38
CA MET A 171 5.04 -13.51 -3.26
C MET A 171 5.83 -14.77 -3.64
N ALA A 172 5.29 -15.61 -4.53
CA ALA A 172 5.97 -16.81 -5.03
C ALA A 172 7.08 -16.50 -6.06
N LEU A 173 7.08 -15.29 -6.64
CA LEU A 173 8.05 -14.83 -7.64
C LEU A 173 9.12 -13.91 -7.05
N VAL A 174 8.73 -12.98 -6.18
CA VAL A 174 9.60 -11.92 -5.66
C VAL A 174 10.26 -12.40 -4.36
N PRO A 175 11.59 -12.24 -4.20
CA PRO A 175 12.27 -12.55 -2.94
C PRO A 175 11.65 -11.78 -1.77
N ARG A 176 11.40 -12.47 -0.65
CA ARG A 176 10.69 -11.93 0.53
C ARG A 176 11.24 -10.60 1.02
N ALA A 177 12.56 -10.46 1.05
CA ALA A 177 13.24 -9.23 1.47
C ALA A 177 12.87 -7.98 0.64
N ARG A 178 12.29 -8.15 -0.56
CA ARG A 178 11.94 -7.05 -1.47
C ARG A 178 10.45 -6.75 -1.57
N TRP A 179 9.56 -7.49 -0.88
CA TRP A 179 8.11 -7.38 -1.06
C TRP A 179 7.55 -5.96 -0.92
N THR A 180 7.85 -5.29 0.21
CA THR A 180 7.37 -3.92 0.45
C THR A 180 7.89 -2.95 -0.62
N ARG A 181 9.19 -3.01 -0.94
CA ARG A 181 9.82 -2.11 -1.92
C ARG A 181 9.28 -2.34 -3.32
N PHE A 182 9.14 -3.60 -3.73
CA PHE A 182 8.54 -3.98 -5.00
C PHE A 182 7.12 -3.41 -5.12
N GLY A 183 6.32 -3.51 -4.06
CA GLY A 183 5.00 -2.87 -4.01
C GLY A 183 5.05 -1.37 -4.31
N HIS A 184 5.91 -0.60 -3.63
CA HIS A 184 6.05 0.83 -3.90
C HIS A 184 6.51 1.14 -5.33
N GLN A 185 7.50 0.40 -5.84
CA GLN A 185 8.01 0.57 -7.20
C GLN A 185 6.93 0.31 -8.24
N MET A 186 6.14 -0.75 -8.06
CA MET A 186 5.03 -1.09 -8.95
C MET A 186 3.91 -0.04 -8.89
N ILE A 187 3.62 0.52 -7.72
CA ILE A 187 2.65 1.63 -7.57
C ILE A 187 3.15 2.87 -8.33
N ILE A 188 4.40 3.30 -8.12
CA ILE A 188 4.98 4.46 -8.80
C ILE A 188 5.00 4.22 -10.32
N HIS A 189 5.49 3.07 -10.76
CA HIS A 189 5.54 2.70 -12.17
C HIS A 189 4.14 2.73 -12.82
N GLY A 190 3.14 2.18 -12.13
CA GLY A 190 1.75 2.21 -12.59
C GLY A 190 1.10 3.59 -12.49
N ARG A 191 1.65 4.54 -11.73
CA ARG A 191 1.16 5.93 -11.67
C ARG A 191 1.77 6.80 -12.77
N THR A 192 3.03 6.56 -13.15
CA THR A 192 3.80 7.48 -14.01
C THR A 192 4.04 6.97 -15.43
N ILE A 193 4.27 5.67 -15.62
CA ILE A 193 4.64 5.07 -16.92
C ILE A 193 3.53 4.17 -17.44
N CYS A 194 3.21 3.11 -16.69
CA CYS A 194 2.24 2.10 -17.11
C CYS A 194 0.82 2.51 -16.70
N ILE A 195 0.42 3.73 -17.09
CA ILE A 195 -0.89 4.31 -16.81
C ILE A 195 -2.03 3.52 -17.48
N ALA A 196 -3.24 3.65 -16.95
CA ALA A 196 -4.37 2.82 -17.37
C ALA A 196 -4.71 2.99 -18.86
N ARG A 197 -4.74 4.22 -19.36
CA ARG A 197 -5.01 4.56 -20.75
C ARG A 197 -3.74 5.12 -21.40
N LYS A 198 -3.35 4.58 -22.57
CA LYS A 198 -2.16 4.99 -23.32
C LYS A 198 -0.86 4.93 -22.47
N PRO A 199 -0.44 3.75 -21.99
CA PRO A 199 0.81 3.59 -21.26
C PRO A 199 2.00 4.09 -22.09
N LYS A 200 2.96 4.73 -21.43
CA LYS A 200 4.15 5.33 -22.05
C LYS A 200 5.21 4.27 -22.37
N CYS A 201 4.89 3.31 -23.24
CA CYS A 201 5.72 2.13 -23.49
C CYS A 201 7.13 2.49 -23.96
N ARG A 202 7.26 3.52 -24.79
CA ARG A 202 8.56 4.00 -25.33
C ARG A 202 9.48 4.62 -24.27
N GLU A 203 8.91 5.10 -23.17
CA GLU A 203 9.64 5.65 -22.01
C GLU A 203 9.82 4.59 -20.91
N CYS A 204 9.34 3.37 -21.10
CA CYS A 204 9.25 2.37 -20.04
C CYS A 204 10.62 1.71 -19.77
N PRO A 205 11.14 1.75 -18.53
CA PRO A 205 12.44 1.15 -18.19
C PRO A 205 12.46 -0.39 -18.32
N LEU A 206 11.30 -1.03 -18.35
CA LEU A 206 11.18 -2.48 -18.56
C LEU A 206 11.25 -2.85 -20.05
N GLY A 207 10.76 -1.96 -20.93
CA GLY A 207 10.80 -2.11 -22.38
C GLY A 207 10.17 -3.40 -22.93
N SER A 208 10.34 -3.62 -24.23
CA SER A 208 9.84 -4.80 -24.95
C SER A 208 10.56 -6.10 -24.55
N ALA A 209 11.77 -6.00 -24.01
CA ALA A 209 12.57 -7.15 -23.57
C ALA A 209 12.00 -7.84 -22.31
N LEU A 210 11.23 -7.11 -21.49
CA LEU A 210 10.67 -7.64 -20.24
C LEU A 210 9.14 -7.56 -20.17
N CYS A 211 8.46 -6.83 -21.06
CA CYS A 211 7.01 -6.64 -21.02
C CYS A 211 6.29 -7.30 -22.21
N PRO A 212 5.48 -8.36 -22.00
CA PRO A 212 4.73 -9.01 -23.08
C PRO A 212 3.63 -8.13 -23.68
N SER A 213 3.16 -7.11 -22.94
CA SER A 213 2.14 -6.15 -23.37
C SER A 213 2.71 -4.84 -23.94
N TYR A 214 4.02 -4.78 -24.26
CA TYR A 214 4.63 -3.59 -24.85
C TYR A 214 3.90 -3.15 -26.14
N GLU A 215 3.43 -1.90 -26.16
CA GLU A 215 2.64 -1.30 -27.26
C GLU A 215 1.35 -2.05 -27.64
N LYS A 216 0.85 -2.94 -26.79
CA LYS A 216 -0.41 -3.69 -27.01
C LYS A 216 -1.57 -3.23 -26.12
N ALA A 217 -1.33 -2.25 -25.24
CA ALA A 217 -2.15 -2.00 -24.05
C ALA A 217 -2.53 -0.53 -23.85
#